data_AF-A0A430FUQ2-F1
#
_entry.id   AF-A0A430FUQ2-F1
#
_cell.length_a   1.000
_cell.length_b   1.000
_cell.length_c   1.000
_cell.angle_alpha   90.00
_cell.angle_beta   90.00
_cell.angle_gamma   90.00
#
_symmetry.space_group_name_H-M   'P 1'
#
loop_
_entity.id
_entity.type
_entity.pdbx_description
1 polymer ?
#
loop_
_entity_poly.entity_id
_entity_poly.type
_entity_poly.pdbx_seq_one_letter_code
_entity_poly.pdbx_strand_id
1 'polypeptide(L)'
;MAVNVFHAPRIDAAVRLHSLVSPDLIPPFDMRAQAIVALLRGIAPDEDGRRSLWITAPRGTVGEFAAAMHDEAADSLPFPDDEQDDEATVEATFRTLYPDEERWYRIDATLEHDEMHIRIDDGFSILLSPDRGDRTACDDDADMLMDWLLAGIEDGVRACAQGTYDAHVRERLPYDMRFGTIARREYLRFDPQADAYVRRMVSPAEARRFSDLARTGGFRSGTAAIPFDAMTLRRYADICRIGYEALGLPAPDAGYDDANDLAWLDRYGDPRGRVTYLFDVDSPEAFAALADDRRGDARSWNVRPGPGFEWMALVPVREDDGWSLLVDPAAWPCCAEAVPFALALADAGVPVEVDDAPRVAAAVLGTDLVGVVPRYVTPSRRAEAEFPGPQVGSVMQLPAEGRERFVGLVDWMDPEPVRLLPLP
;
A
#
# COMPACT_ATOMS: atom_id res chain seq x y z
N MET A 1 -38.95 2.99 21.40
CA MET A 1 -37.54 2.78 21.77
C MET A 1 -36.74 3.63 20.82
N ALA A 2 -35.86 4.50 21.31
CA ALA A 2 -34.94 5.21 20.43
C ALA A 2 -34.06 4.13 19.78
N VAL A 3 -34.10 4.02 18.46
CA VAL A 3 -33.11 3.22 17.73
C VAL A 3 -31.77 3.88 18.05
N ASN A 4 -30.91 3.17 18.77
CA ASN A 4 -29.60 3.70 19.11
C ASN A 4 -28.81 3.73 17.81
N VAL A 5 -28.70 4.91 17.20
CA VAL A 5 -28.09 5.06 15.88
C VAL A 5 -26.59 4.88 16.04
N PHE A 6 -26.02 3.89 15.35
CA PHE A 6 -24.58 3.65 15.40
C PHE A 6 -23.88 4.63 14.44
N HIS A 7 -23.19 5.60 15.03
CA HIS A 7 -22.56 6.71 14.32
C HIS A 7 -21.14 6.40 13.87
N ALA A 8 -20.72 7.04 12.78
CA ALA A 8 -19.44 6.80 12.12
C ALA A 8 -18.22 6.80 13.06
N PRO A 9 -18.07 7.71 14.04
CA PRO A 9 -16.96 7.68 14.99
C PRO A 9 -16.86 6.40 15.82
N ARG A 10 -17.99 5.85 16.28
CA ARG A 10 -18.01 4.62 17.08
C ARG A 10 -17.75 3.39 16.20
N ILE A 11 -18.24 3.38 14.96
CA ILE A 11 -17.91 2.34 13.98
C ILE A 11 -16.40 2.34 13.72
N ASP A 12 -15.83 3.51 13.41
CA ASP A 12 -14.40 3.66 13.17
C ASP A 12 -13.57 3.20 14.38
N ALA A 13 -13.98 3.53 15.60
CA ALA A 13 -13.31 3.06 16.82
C ALA A 13 -13.37 1.52 16.95
N ALA A 14 -14.54 0.92 16.73
CA ALA A 14 -14.71 -0.54 16.77
C ALA A 14 -13.90 -1.27 15.67
N VAL A 15 -13.79 -0.67 14.49
CA VAL A 15 -13.15 -1.24 13.28
C VAL A 15 -11.61 -1.05 13.29
N ARG A 16 -11.05 -0.30 14.24
CA ARG A 16 -9.59 -0.06 14.37
C ARG A 16 -8.79 -1.21 14.97
N LEU A 17 -9.41 -2.26 15.50
CA LEU A 17 -8.69 -3.46 15.98
C LEU A 17 -8.11 -4.20 14.76
N HIS A 18 -6.79 -4.45 14.76
CA HIS A 18 -6.07 -5.03 13.62
C HIS A 18 -5.37 -6.33 14.04
N SER A 19 -6.07 -7.45 13.97
CA SER A 19 -5.43 -8.77 14.00
C SER A 19 -5.17 -9.28 12.58
N LEU A 20 -3.90 -9.40 12.20
CA LEU A 20 -3.50 -10.01 10.92
C LEU A 20 -3.57 -11.55 10.92
N VAL A 21 -3.89 -12.17 12.06
CA VAL A 21 -3.74 -13.62 12.29
C VAL A 21 -5.05 -14.30 12.71
N SER A 22 -6.00 -13.54 13.25
CA SER A 22 -7.31 -14.02 13.68
C SER A 22 -8.40 -13.05 13.27
N PRO A 23 -9.66 -13.50 13.15
CA PRO A 23 -10.78 -12.57 13.01
C PRO A 23 -10.78 -11.58 14.18
N ASP A 24 -11.12 -10.31 13.91
CA ASP A 24 -11.24 -9.28 14.94
C ASP A 24 -12.50 -9.49 15.78
N LEU A 25 -13.57 -10.00 15.17
CA LEU A 25 -14.82 -10.33 15.85
C LEU A 25 -15.36 -11.71 15.44
N ILE A 26 -15.72 -12.50 16.45
CA ILE A 26 -16.44 -13.78 16.28
C ILE A 26 -17.72 -13.71 17.13
N PRO A 27 -18.82 -13.16 16.60
CA PRO A 27 -20.05 -13.00 17.35
C PRO A 27 -20.79 -14.35 17.47
N PRO A 28 -21.75 -14.47 18.40
CA PRO A 28 -22.62 -15.64 18.47
C PRO A 28 -23.40 -15.82 17.16
N PHE A 29 -23.59 -17.07 16.74
CA PHE A 29 -24.33 -17.39 15.51
C PHE A 29 -25.86 -17.36 15.72
N ASP A 30 -26.35 -16.21 16.18
CA ASP A 30 -27.74 -15.93 16.49
C ASP A 30 -28.59 -15.70 15.22
N MET A 31 -29.85 -15.29 15.41
CA MET A 31 -30.75 -14.98 14.29
C MET A 31 -30.26 -13.82 13.42
N ARG A 32 -29.53 -12.85 13.97
CA ARG A 32 -28.98 -11.71 13.22
C ARG A 32 -27.83 -12.18 12.33
N ALA A 33 -26.92 -12.97 12.88
CA ALA A 33 -25.83 -13.58 12.11
C ALA A 33 -26.37 -14.45 10.96
N GLN A 34 -27.39 -15.27 11.24
CA GLN A 34 -28.05 -16.09 10.20
C GLN A 34 -28.70 -15.25 9.10
N ALA A 35 -29.37 -14.14 9.46
CA ALA A 35 -29.97 -13.22 8.51
C ALA A 35 -28.92 -12.54 7.61
N ILE A 36 -27.82 -12.04 8.20
CA ILE A 36 -26.69 -11.46 7.46
C ILE A 36 -26.14 -12.48 6.46
N VAL A 37 -25.87 -13.71 6.89
CA VAL A 37 -25.37 -14.78 6.00
C VAL A 37 -26.34 -15.05 4.86
N ALA A 38 -27.65 -15.13 5.13
CA ALA A 38 -28.66 -15.40 4.12
C ALA A 38 -28.75 -14.27 3.07
N LEU A 39 -28.73 -13.00 3.52
CA LEU A 39 -28.77 -11.83 2.64
C LEU A 39 -27.53 -11.75 1.75
N LEU A 40 -26.34 -11.90 2.34
CA LEU A 40 -25.08 -11.89 1.59
C LEU A 40 -25.03 -13.05 0.60
N ARG A 41 -25.46 -14.27 0.95
CA ARG A 41 -25.56 -15.39 0.00
C ARG A 41 -26.45 -15.09 -1.21
N GLY A 42 -27.44 -14.20 -1.05
CA GLY A 42 -28.29 -13.73 -2.14
C GLY A 42 -27.59 -12.78 -3.12
N ILE A 43 -26.41 -12.26 -2.79
CA ILE A 43 -25.60 -11.43 -3.68
C ILE A 43 -24.70 -12.33 -4.55
N ALA A 44 -24.64 -12.01 -5.84
CA ALA A 44 -23.79 -12.69 -6.78
C ALA A 44 -22.31 -12.38 -6.48
N PRO A 45 -21.44 -13.40 -6.42
CA PRO A 45 -20.02 -13.18 -6.22
C PRO A 45 -19.32 -12.64 -7.48
N ASP A 46 -18.19 -11.98 -7.27
CA ASP A 46 -17.22 -11.63 -8.31
C ASP A 46 -16.39 -12.85 -8.77
N GLU A 47 -15.38 -12.61 -9.61
CA GLU A 47 -14.49 -13.67 -10.14
C GLU A 47 -13.69 -14.38 -9.04
N ASP A 48 -13.38 -13.68 -7.94
CA ASP A 48 -12.66 -14.18 -6.77
C ASP A 48 -13.58 -14.86 -5.74
N GLY A 49 -14.90 -14.89 -5.98
CA GLY A 49 -15.88 -15.45 -5.05
C GLY A 49 -16.33 -14.48 -3.94
N ARG A 50 -15.88 -13.22 -3.99
CA ARG A 50 -16.24 -12.16 -3.01
C ARG A 50 -17.56 -11.54 -3.37
N ARG A 51 -18.31 -11.15 -2.35
CA ARG A 51 -19.61 -10.49 -2.47
C ARG A 51 -19.51 -9.13 -1.81
N SER A 52 -19.65 -8.08 -2.59
CA SER A 52 -19.37 -6.73 -2.12
C SER A 52 -20.63 -5.87 -2.15
N LEU A 53 -20.77 -5.02 -1.13
CA LEU A 53 -21.74 -3.93 -1.12
C LEU A 53 -21.23 -2.76 -0.30
N TRP A 54 -21.71 -1.57 -0.65
CA TRP A 54 -21.60 -0.34 0.11
C TRP A 54 -22.77 -0.15 1.06
N ILE A 55 -22.46 0.25 2.29
CA ILE A 55 -23.45 0.71 3.29
C ILE A 55 -23.01 2.03 3.90
N THR A 56 -23.94 2.74 4.52
CA THR A 56 -23.71 4.07 5.10
C THR A 56 -23.97 4.10 6.60
N ALA A 57 -23.28 5.00 7.30
CA ALA A 57 -23.62 5.39 8.67
C ALA A 57 -23.73 6.90 8.79
N PRO A 58 -24.64 7.42 9.62
CA PRO A 58 -24.71 8.85 9.89
C PRO A 58 -23.46 9.31 10.65
N ARG A 59 -22.96 10.49 10.29
CA ARG A 59 -21.74 11.08 10.88
C ARG A 59 -21.78 11.18 12.41
N GLY A 60 -22.95 11.46 13.00
CA GLY A 60 -23.07 11.70 14.42
C GLY A 60 -22.62 13.09 14.86
N THR A 61 -22.35 13.22 16.15
CA THR A 61 -22.03 14.48 16.82
C THR A 61 -20.60 14.54 17.31
N VAL A 62 -20.12 15.76 17.60
CA VAL A 62 -18.76 15.99 18.12
C VAL A 62 -18.59 15.35 19.50
N GLY A 63 -19.65 15.30 20.31
CA GLY A 63 -19.62 14.63 21.61
C GLY A 63 -19.40 13.11 21.50
N GLU A 64 -19.99 12.47 20.49
CA GLU A 64 -19.79 11.03 20.23
C GLU A 64 -18.38 10.75 19.70
N PHE A 65 -17.84 11.65 18.87
CA PHE A 65 -16.45 11.58 18.44
C PHE A 65 -15.48 11.76 19.62
N ALA A 66 -15.72 12.76 20.48
CA ALA A 66 -14.91 13.00 21.67
C ALA A 66 -14.92 11.79 22.63
N ALA A 67 -16.08 11.16 22.83
CA ALA A 67 -16.22 9.95 23.63
C ALA A 67 -15.40 8.78 23.07
N ALA A 68 -15.51 8.54 21.75
CA ALA A 68 -14.72 7.50 21.09
C ALA A 68 -13.20 7.73 21.23
N MET A 69 -12.75 8.99 21.11
CA MET A 69 -11.33 9.36 21.32
C MET A 69 -10.88 9.21 22.78
N HIS A 70 -11.77 9.46 23.76
CA HIS A 70 -11.45 9.32 25.19
C HIS A 70 -11.33 7.85 25.61
N ASP A 71 -12.20 6.97 25.11
CA ASP A 71 -12.11 5.54 25.35
C ASP A 71 -10.79 4.97 24.77
N GLU A 72 -10.34 5.47 23.62
CA GLU A 72 -9.03 5.13 23.02
C GLU A 72 -7.84 5.54 23.91
N ALA A 73 -7.85 6.73 24.49
CA ALA A 73 -6.78 7.24 25.35
C ALA A 73 -6.65 6.44 26.67
N ALA A 74 -7.75 5.84 27.14
CA ALA A 74 -7.75 5.01 28.34
C ALA A 74 -7.03 3.66 28.13
N ASP A 75 -7.03 3.13 26.90
CA ASP A 75 -6.48 1.81 26.56
C ASP A 75 -5.04 1.85 25.99
N SER A 76 -4.58 2.99 25.44
CA SER A 76 -3.25 3.10 24.80
C SER A 76 -2.33 4.17 25.41
N LEU A 77 -1.50 3.74 26.36
CA LEU A 77 -0.24 4.33 26.88
C LEU A 77 -0.32 5.38 28.02
N PRO A 78 0.67 5.38 28.95
CA PRO A 78 0.79 6.34 30.04
C PRO A 78 1.45 7.64 29.54
N PHE A 79 0.68 8.50 28.89
CA PHE A 79 1.06 9.90 28.69
C PHE A 79 0.37 10.79 29.74
N PRO A 80 1.00 11.89 30.20
CA PRO A 80 0.49 12.67 31.33
C PRO A 80 -0.88 13.27 31.02
N ASP A 81 -1.75 13.30 32.04
CA ASP A 81 -3.14 13.81 32.10
C ASP A 81 -3.31 15.31 31.70
N ASP A 82 -2.31 15.92 31.04
CA ASP A 82 -2.11 17.36 31.04
C ASP A 82 -2.40 18.04 29.70
N GLU A 83 -2.64 17.28 28.62
CA GLU A 83 -3.02 17.81 27.30
C GLU A 83 -4.37 17.23 26.86
N GLN A 84 -5.44 17.64 27.54
CA GLN A 84 -6.77 17.59 26.91
C GLN A 84 -6.74 18.54 25.71
N ASP A 85 -6.88 18.00 24.50
CA ASP A 85 -7.11 18.81 23.31
C ASP A 85 -8.24 19.79 23.59
N ASP A 86 -8.03 21.07 23.26
CA ASP A 86 -9.07 22.07 23.47
C ASP A 86 -10.32 21.73 22.60
N GLU A 87 -11.51 22.15 23.06
CA GLU A 87 -12.79 21.85 22.38
C GLU A 87 -12.77 22.27 20.89
N ALA A 88 -12.01 23.33 20.58
CA ALA A 88 -11.83 23.80 19.21
C ALA A 88 -11.03 22.83 18.33
N THR A 89 -9.99 22.19 18.89
CA THR A 89 -9.17 21.17 18.21
C THR A 89 -9.97 19.89 17.99
N VAL A 90 -10.80 19.48 18.95
CA VAL A 90 -11.69 18.32 18.79
C VAL A 90 -12.72 18.57 17.69
N GLU A 91 -13.38 19.72 17.67
CA GLU A 91 -14.34 20.08 16.60
C GLU A 91 -13.63 20.15 15.24
N ALA A 92 -12.46 20.80 15.16
CA ALA A 92 -11.71 20.92 13.91
C ALA A 92 -11.30 19.54 13.35
N THR A 93 -10.84 18.65 14.23
CA THR A 93 -10.49 17.27 13.88
C THR A 93 -11.72 16.49 13.44
N PHE A 94 -12.83 16.58 14.16
CA PHE A 94 -14.10 15.96 13.78
C PHE A 94 -14.56 16.40 12.39
N ARG A 95 -14.53 17.70 12.09
CA ARG A 95 -14.92 18.22 10.77
C ARG A 95 -13.99 17.80 9.64
N THR A 96 -12.73 17.56 9.96
CA THR A 96 -11.73 17.09 8.99
C THR A 96 -11.92 15.61 8.67
N LEU A 97 -12.14 14.78 9.70
CA LEU A 97 -12.33 13.34 9.55
C LEU A 97 -13.72 12.96 9.04
N TYR A 98 -14.73 13.75 9.39
CA TYR A 98 -16.14 13.54 9.03
C TYR A 98 -16.74 14.81 8.39
N PRO A 99 -16.35 15.15 7.15
CA PRO A 99 -16.84 16.33 6.46
C PRO A 99 -18.31 16.19 6.02
N ASP A 100 -18.73 14.98 5.66
CA ASP A 100 -20.05 14.68 5.09
C ASP A 100 -21.05 14.22 6.17
N GLU A 101 -22.36 14.41 5.93
CA GLU A 101 -23.42 13.98 6.86
C GLU A 101 -23.53 12.46 6.98
N GLU A 102 -23.11 11.74 5.95
CA GLU A 102 -23.09 10.28 5.87
C GLU A 102 -21.67 9.80 5.57
N ARG A 103 -21.24 8.74 6.24
CA ARG A 103 -19.99 8.05 5.97
C ARG A 103 -20.26 6.71 5.30
N TRP A 104 -19.45 6.40 4.30
CA TRP A 104 -19.57 5.19 3.48
C TRP A 104 -18.55 4.14 3.93
N TYR A 105 -18.99 2.88 3.90
CA TYR A 105 -18.21 1.70 4.25
C TYR A 105 -18.39 0.61 3.19
N ARG A 106 -17.31 -0.05 2.79
CA ARG A 106 -17.32 -1.22 1.91
C ARG A 106 -17.43 -2.48 2.76
N ILE A 107 -18.38 -3.33 2.42
CA ILE A 107 -18.58 -4.65 3.01
C ILE A 107 -18.21 -5.69 1.97
N ASP A 108 -17.19 -6.48 2.24
CA ASP A 108 -16.77 -7.60 1.39
C ASP A 108 -16.97 -8.91 2.13
N ALA A 109 -17.64 -9.88 1.50
CA ALA A 109 -17.97 -11.15 2.13
C ALA A 109 -17.51 -12.34 1.28
N THR A 110 -16.78 -13.27 1.89
CA THR A 110 -16.36 -14.54 1.28
C THR A 110 -16.93 -15.73 2.05
N LEU A 111 -17.31 -16.77 1.31
CA LEU A 111 -17.85 -18.01 1.88
C LEU A 111 -16.80 -19.10 1.76
N GLU A 112 -16.28 -19.56 2.89
CA GLU A 112 -15.28 -20.62 2.97
C GLU A 112 -15.74 -21.71 3.93
N HIS A 113 -15.86 -22.95 3.47
CA HIS A 113 -16.21 -24.11 4.32
C HIS A 113 -17.51 -23.91 5.16
N ASP A 114 -18.51 -23.22 4.60
CA ASP A 114 -19.77 -22.85 5.26
C ASP A 114 -19.64 -21.74 6.35
N GLU A 115 -18.44 -21.22 6.57
CA GLU A 115 -18.17 -20.03 7.38
C GLU A 115 -18.20 -18.76 6.50
N MET A 116 -18.83 -17.70 6.99
CA MET A 116 -18.87 -16.41 6.30
C MET A 116 -17.83 -15.47 6.90
N HIS A 117 -16.88 -15.05 6.08
CA HIS A 117 -15.87 -14.06 6.42
C HIS A 117 -16.30 -12.71 5.84
N ILE A 118 -16.50 -11.72 6.71
CA ILE A 118 -16.88 -10.36 6.32
C ILE A 118 -15.71 -9.43 6.62
N ARG A 119 -15.36 -8.55 5.69
CA ARG A 119 -14.44 -7.44 5.91
C ARG A 119 -15.16 -6.10 5.76
N ILE A 120 -14.82 -5.16 6.63
CA ILE A 120 -15.22 -3.76 6.55
C ILE A 120 -13.99 -2.95 6.14
N ASP A 121 -14.08 -2.23 5.02
CA ASP A 121 -13.01 -1.34 4.51
C ASP A 121 -11.63 -2.06 4.44
N ASP A 122 -11.60 -3.34 4.05
CA ASP A 122 -10.42 -4.22 3.97
C ASP A 122 -9.59 -4.40 5.27
N GLY A 123 -9.99 -3.76 6.37
CA GLY A 123 -9.22 -3.71 7.63
C GLY A 123 -9.77 -4.59 8.75
N PHE A 124 -11.08 -4.53 9.02
CA PHE A 124 -11.71 -5.23 10.15
C PHE A 124 -12.45 -6.47 9.69
N SER A 125 -12.20 -7.60 10.36
CA SER A 125 -12.69 -8.91 9.96
C SER A 125 -13.67 -9.54 10.96
N ILE A 126 -14.82 -9.97 10.46
CA ILE A 126 -15.87 -10.65 11.23
C ILE A 126 -16.02 -12.07 10.68
N LEU A 127 -16.00 -13.07 11.56
CA LEU A 127 -16.26 -14.46 11.21
C LEU A 127 -17.62 -14.92 11.76
N LEU A 128 -18.57 -15.22 10.88
CA LEU A 128 -19.84 -15.83 11.24
C LEU A 128 -19.76 -17.33 10.96
N SER A 129 -19.70 -18.13 12.02
CA SER A 129 -19.57 -19.59 11.93
C SER A 129 -20.58 -20.29 12.84
N PRO A 130 -21.39 -21.24 12.32
CA PRO A 130 -22.29 -22.06 13.13
C PRO A 130 -21.57 -22.87 14.21
N ASP A 131 -20.32 -23.27 13.95
CA ASP A 131 -19.55 -24.20 14.79
C ASP A 131 -18.70 -23.49 15.85
N ARG A 132 -18.53 -22.16 15.77
CA ARG A 132 -17.65 -21.38 16.65
C ARG A 132 -18.36 -20.39 17.57
N GLY A 133 -19.70 -20.41 17.59
CA GLY A 133 -20.57 -19.38 18.17
C GLY A 133 -20.55 -19.20 19.70
N ASP A 134 -19.47 -19.50 20.42
CA ASP A 134 -19.41 -19.42 21.89
C ASP A 134 -18.13 -18.76 22.43
N ARG A 135 -17.39 -17.99 21.60
CA ARG A 135 -16.00 -17.61 21.92
C ARG A 135 -15.68 -16.12 22.04
N THR A 136 -16.66 -15.25 22.25
CA THR A 136 -16.39 -13.88 22.72
C THR A 136 -17.63 -13.31 23.39
N ALA A 137 -17.47 -12.71 24.57
CA ALA A 137 -18.51 -11.82 25.08
C ALA A 137 -18.58 -10.65 24.10
N CYS A 138 -19.70 -10.49 23.37
CA CYS A 138 -19.97 -9.22 22.70
C CYS A 138 -20.13 -8.18 23.81
N ASP A 139 -19.36 -7.11 23.71
CA ASP A 139 -19.71 -5.86 24.37
C ASP A 139 -20.89 -5.20 23.63
N ASP A 140 -21.43 -4.14 24.23
CA ASP A 140 -22.56 -3.40 23.65
C ASP A 140 -22.22 -2.85 22.25
N ASP A 141 -20.94 -2.57 21.95
CA ASP A 141 -20.48 -2.07 20.65
C ASP A 141 -20.52 -3.15 19.56
N ALA A 142 -20.13 -4.39 19.87
CA ALA A 142 -20.23 -5.51 18.93
C ALA A 142 -21.70 -5.81 18.56
N ASP A 143 -22.62 -5.71 19.52
CA ASP A 143 -24.06 -5.85 19.25
C ASP A 143 -24.59 -4.72 18.36
N MET A 144 -24.20 -3.46 18.64
CA MET A 144 -24.56 -2.30 17.81
C MET A 144 -23.98 -2.40 16.39
N LEU A 145 -22.74 -2.89 16.25
CA LEU A 145 -22.11 -3.13 14.96
C LEU A 145 -22.86 -4.18 14.14
N MET A 146 -23.28 -5.28 14.77
CA MET A 146 -24.05 -6.34 14.11
C MET A 146 -25.45 -5.86 13.68
N ASP A 147 -26.11 -5.03 14.50
CA ASP A 147 -27.41 -4.42 14.14
C ASP A 147 -27.27 -3.44 12.97
N TRP A 148 -26.22 -2.60 12.98
CA TRP A 148 -25.92 -1.69 11.88
C TRP A 148 -25.60 -2.44 10.58
N LEU A 149 -24.79 -3.49 10.65
CA LEU A 149 -24.42 -4.32 9.51
C LEU A 149 -25.65 -5.00 8.89
N LEU A 150 -26.52 -5.59 9.73
CA LEU A 150 -27.76 -6.21 9.26
C LEU A 150 -28.67 -5.18 8.58
N ALA A 151 -28.93 -4.04 9.22
CA ALA A 151 -29.80 -3.01 8.66
C ALA A 151 -29.26 -2.46 7.32
N GLY A 152 -27.96 -2.19 7.25
CA GLY A 152 -27.31 -1.70 6.03
C GLY A 152 -27.38 -2.70 4.88
N ILE A 153 -27.14 -3.99 5.16
CA ILE A 153 -27.24 -5.06 4.15
C ILE A 153 -28.69 -5.24 3.68
N GLU A 154 -29.67 -5.22 4.59
CA GLU A 154 -31.09 -5.32 4.24
C GLU A 154 -31.52 -4.18 3.30
N ASP A 155 -31.13 -2.95 3.62
CA ASP A 155 -31.45 -1.78 2.81
C ASP A 155 -30.74 -1.85 1.45
N GLY A 156 -29.47 -2.26 1.42
CA GLY A 156 -28.71 -2.48 0.19
C GLY A 156 -29.34 -3.53 -0.73
N VAL A 157 -29.68 -4.71 -0.19
CA VAL A 157 -30.34 -5.80 -0.94
C VAL A 157 -31.72 -5.36 -1.43
N ARG A 158 -32.49 -4.63 -0.61
CA ARG A 158 -33.80 -4.08 -1.01
C ARG A 158 -33.64 -3.09 -2.17
N ALA A 159 -32.66 -2.19 -2.10
CA ALA A 159 -32.37 -1.24 -3.18
C ALA A 159 -31.88 -1.95 -4.46
N CYS A 160 -31.12 -3.04 -4.33
CA CYS A 160 -30.71 -3.87 -5.47
C CYS A 160 -31.92 -4.51 -6.14
N ALA A 161 -32.85 -5.07 -5.36
CA ALA A 161 -34.09 -5.66 -5.86
C ALA A 161 -35.00 -4.63 -6.56
N GLN A 162 -34.93 -3.36 -6.15
CA GLN A 162 -35.64 -2.24 -6.78
C GLN A 162 -34.91 -1.66 -8.00
N GLY A 163 -33.65 -2.06 -8.25
CA GLY A 163 -32.82 -1.52 -9.33
C GLY A 163 -32.33 -0.09 -9.10
N THR A 164 -32.39 0.44 -7.87
CA THR A 164 -31.98 1.82 -7.53
C THR A 164 -30.58 1.91 -6.95
N TYR A 165 -30.03 0.78 -6.48
CA TYR A 165 -28.77 0.74 -5.75
C TYR A 165 -27.56 1.27 -6.53
N ASP A 166 -27.28 0.72 -7.72
CA ASP A 166 -26.09 1.11 -8.50
C ASP A 166 -26.10 2.60 -8.87
N ALA A 167 -27.27 3.19 -9.13
CA ALA A 167 -27.41 4.62 -9.41
C ALA A 167 -27.08 5.45 -8.16
N HIS A 168 -27.64 5.06 -7.01
CA HIS A 168 -27.38 5.71 -5.73
C HIS A 168 -25.89 5.70 -5.36
N VAL A 169 -25.22 4.55 -5.47
CA VAL A 169 -23.77 4.43 -5.20
C VAL A 169 -22.96 5.28 -6.18
N ARG A 170 -23.23 5.19 -7.49
CA ARG A 170 -22.49 5.97 -8.50
C ARG A 170 -22.62 7.48 -8.30
N GLU A 171 -23.78 7.95 -7.85
CA GLU A 171 -24.05 9.38 -7.64
C GLU A 171 -23.51 9.92 -6.30
N ARG A 172 -23.52 9.10 -5.23
CA ARG A 172 -23.24 9.58 -3.87
C ARG A 172 -21.95 9.08 -3.24
N LEU A 173 -21.33 8.02 -3.77
CA LEU A 173 -20.10 7.48 -3.19
C LEU A 173 -18.99 8.54 -3.22
N PRO A 174 -18.37 8.90 -2.08
CA PRO A 174 -17.30 9.90 -2.03
C PRO A 174 -16.09 9.51 -2.90
N TYR A 175 -15.40 10.50 -3.46
CA TYR A 175 -14.26 10.26 -4.35
C TYR A 175 -13.07 9.56 -3.68
N ASP A 176 -12.87 9.73 -2.38
CA ASP A 176 -11.85 8.99 -1.61
C ASP A 176 -12.23 7.54 -1.30
N MET A 177 -13.42 7.09 -1.70
CA MET A 177 -13.83 5.69 -1.65
C MET A 177 -13.79 5.02 -3.04
N ARG A 178 -13.40 5.77 -4.08
CA ARG A 178 -13.37 5.31 -5.48
C ARG A 178 -11.96 4.99 -5.93
N PHE A 179 -11.88 4.07 -6.89
CA PHE A 179 -10.69 3.90 -7.72
C PHE A 179 -10.72 4.90 -8.88
N GLY A 180 -9.55 5.38 -9.27
CA GLY A 180 -9.41 6.26 -10.43
C GLY A 180 -7.99 6.24 -10.98
N THR A 181 -7.80 6.84 -12.15
CA THR A 181 -6.46 6.97 -12.74
C THR A 181 -6.20 8.41 -13.15
N ILE A 182 -4.96 8.85 -13.02
CA ILE A 182 -4.51 10.16 -13.49
C ILE A 182 -3.24 9.96 -14.31
N ALA A 183 -3.12 10.64 -15.45
CA ALA A 183 -1.88 10.62 -16.21
C ALA A 183 -0.74 11.21 -15.37
N ARG A 184 0.42 10.54 -15.29
CA ARG A 184 1.53 11.01 -14.43
C ARG A 184 1.95 12.43 -14.75
N ARG A 185 1.93 12.83 -16.02
CA ARG A 185 2.18 14.21 -16.44
C ARG A 185 1.24 15.26 -15.82
N GLU A 186 -0.04 14.92 -15.58
CA GLU A 186 -1.00 15.81 -14.93
C GLU A 186 -0.79 15.81 -13.42
N TYR A 187 -0.49 14.65 -12.83
CA TYR A 187 -0.07 14.56 -11.42
C TYR A 187 1.16 15.43 -11.12
N LEU A 188 2.22 15.33 -11.93
CA LEU A 188 3.43 16.15 -11.78
C LEU A 188 3.17 17.66 -11.96
N ARG A 189 2.19 18.05 -12.79
CA ARG A 189 1.75 19.46 -12.88
C ARG A 189 0.95 19.91 -11.66
N PHE A 190 0.23 18.98 -11.03
CA PHE A 190 -0.53 19.24 -9.82
C PHE A 190 0.39 19.38 -8.60
N ASP A 191 1.44 18.55 -8.53
CA ASP A 191 2.45 18.53 -7.46
C ASP A 191 3.83 18.98 -7.99
N PRO A 192 4.15 20.29 -7.90
CA PRO A 192 5.43 20.82 -8.34
C PRO A 192 6.64 20.28 -7.57
N GLN A 193 6.45 19.81 -6.32
CA GLN A 193 7.55 19.26 -5.54
C GLN A 193 7.96 17.89 -6.07
N ALA A 194 6.98 17.04 -6.40
CA ALA A 194 7.23 15.78 -7.08
C ALA A 194 7.90 15.98 -8.44
N ASP A 195 7.41 16.92 -9.27
CA ASP A 195 8.03 17.24 -10.57
C ASP A 195 9.47 17.76 -10.43
N ALA A 196 9.71 18.67 -9.49
CA ALA A 196 11.04 19.21 -9.23
C ALA A 196 12.02 18.12 -8.78
N TYR A 197 11.57 17.19 -7.92
CA TYR A 197 12.38 16.07 -7.47
C TYR A 197 12.79 15.16 -8.64
N VAL A 198 11.85 14.75 -9.49
CA VAL A 198 12.13 13.87 -10.64
C VAL A 198 13.09 14.54 -11.62
N ARG A 199 12.87 15.82 -11.95
CA ARG A 199 13.74 16.58 -12.85
C ARG A 199 15.13 16.83 -12.28
N ARG A 200 15.28 16.83 -10.96
CA ARG A 200 16.59 16.88 -10.30
C ARG A 200 17.35 15.57 -10.44
N MET A 201 16.63 14.44 -10.34
CA MET A 201 17.25 13.11 -10.40
C MET A 201 17.53 12.63 -11.83
N VAL A 202 16.65 12.92 -12.78
CA VAL A 202 16.72 12.38 -14.14
C VAL A 202 16.50 13.47 -15.18
N SER A 203 17.50 13.68 -16.04
CA SER A 203 17.34 14.51 -17.22
C SER A 203 16.52 13.79 -18.31
N PRO A 204 15.84 14.52 -19.21
CA PRO A 204 15.14 13.90 -20.34
C PRO A 204 16.05 13.07 -21.27
N ALA A 205 17.35 13.37 -21.31
CA ALA A 205 18.33 12.61 -22.09
C ALA A 205 18.64 11.26 -21.41
N GLU A 206 18.84 11.26 -20.09
CA GLU A 206 19.05 10.05 -19.30
C GLU A 206 17.82 9.15 -19.32
N ALA A 207 16.61 9.71 -19.18
CA ALA A 207 15.37 8.93 -19.27
C ALA A 207 15.22 8.22 -20.63
N ARG A 208 15.57 8.90 -21.74
CA ARG A 208 15.55 8.30 -23.08
C ARG A 208 16.63 7.23 -23.23
N ARG A 209 17.86 7.53 -22.80
CA ARG A 209 18.98 6.59 -22.80
C ARG A 209 18.62 5.32 -22.04
N PHE A 210 18.07 5.47 -20.84
CA PHE A 210 17.58 4.37 -20.01
C PHE A 210 16.52 3.55 -20.73
N SER A 211 15.50 4.21 -21.32
CA SER A 211 14.45 3.53 -22.08
C SER A 211 14.99 2.74 -23.29
N ASP A 212 15.97 3.29 -24.00
CA ASP A 212 16.59 2.64 -25.15
C ASP A 212 17.46 1.45 -24.71
N LEU A 213 18.24 1.57 -23.62
CA LEU A 213 18.99 0.46 -23.03
C LEU A 213 18.06 -0.65 -22.54
N ALA A 214 16.96 -0.31 -21.88
CA ALA A 214 15.95 -1.27 -21.43
C ALA A 214 15.34 -2.05 -22.61
N ARG A 215 15.00 -1.36 -23.71
CA ARG A 215 14.36 -1.97 -24.88
C ARG A 215 15.31 -2.84 -25.71
N THR A 216 16.58 -2.44 -25.80
CA THR A 216 17.59 -3.13 -26.61
C THR A 216 18.33 -4.24 -25.86
N GLY A 217 18.01 -4.45 -24.58
CA GLY A 217 18.82 -5.29 -23.69
C GLY A 217 20.22 -4.73 -23.52
N GLY A 218 20.43 -3.42 -23.76
CA GLY A 218 21.71 -2.73 -23.70
C GLY A 218 22.32 -2.69 -22.30
N PHE A 219 21.52 -2.90 -21.26
CA PHE A 219 22.00 -3.16 -19.90
C PHE A 219 22.82 -4.47 -19.80
N ARG A 220 22.46 -5.50 -20.58
CA ARG A 220 23.24 -6.74 -20.75
C ARG A 220 24.21 -6.70 -21.95
N SER A 221 23.89 -5.91 -22.97
CA SER A 221 24.51 -5.97 -24.31
C SER A 221 25.46 -4.81 -24.64
N GLY A 222 25.59 -3.83 -23.73
CA GLY A 222 26.67 -2.85 -23.78
C GLY A 222 28.00 -3.59 -23.75
N THR A 223 28.82 -3.42 -24.77
CA THR A 223 30.07 -4.15 -25.01
C THR A 223 30.89 -4.35 -23.72
N ALA A 224 30.94 -5.60 -23.22
CA ALA A 224 31.82 -6.11 -22.16
C ALA A 224 31.37 -6.15 -20.69
N ALA A 225 30.07 -6.25 -20.37
CA ALA A 225 29.67 -6.66 -19.01
C ALA A 225 29.66 -8.20 -18.90
N ILE A 226 30.84 -8.82 -18.86
CA ILE A 226 30.97 -10.24 -18.56
C ILE A 226 30.54 -10.42 -17.08
N PRO A 227 29.64 -11.37 -16.76
CA PRO A 227 29.32 -11.68 -15.37
C PRO A 227 30.59 -11.84 -14.54
N PHE A 228 30.60 -11.34 -13.31
CA PHE A 228 31.79 -11.47 -12.49
C PHE A 228 32.01 -12.93 -12.14
N ASP A 229 33.19 -13.44 -12.46
CA ASP A 229 33.66 -14.79 -12.17
C ASP A 229 33.75 -15.06 -10.66
N ALA A 230 33.92 -14.02 -9.85
CA ALA A 230 33.77 -14.05 -8.40
C ALA A 230 33.18 -12.73 -7.86
N MET A 231 32.39 -12.80 -6.79
CA MET A 231 31.84 -11.63 -6.11
C MET A 231 32.22 -11.68 -4.63
N THR A 232 32.60 -10.54 -4.05
CA THR A 232 32.90 -10.38 -2.62
C THR A 232 32.11 -9.20 -2.07
N LEU A 233 31.97 -9.10 -0.75
CA LEU A 233 31.23 -8.00 -0.13
C LEU A 233 31.91 -6.66 -0.40
N ARG A 234 33.24 -6.61 -0.42
CA ARG A 234 34.01 -5.41 -0.80
C ARG A 234 33.70 -4.97 -2.22
N ARG A 235 33.73 -5.89 -3.20
CA ARG A 235 33.38 -5.58 -4.59
C ARG A 235 31.94 -5.08 -4.71
N TYR A 236 31.01 -5.72 -4.02
CA TYR A 236 29.62 -5.28 -3.98
C TYR A 236 29.48 -3.85 -3.41
N ALA A 237 30.20 -3.53 -2.33
CA ALA A 237 30.24 -2.19 -1.74
C ALA A 237 30.81 -1.12 -2.69
N ASP A 238 31.89 -1.45 -3.40
CA ASP A 238 32.46 -0.59 -4.45
C ASP A 238 31.45 -0.30 -5.56
N ILE A 239 30.68 -1.31 -5.95
CA ILE A 239 29.60 -1.15 -6.95
C ILE A 239 28.49 -0.24 -6.39
N CYS A 240 28.07 -0.45 -5.15
CA CYS A 240 27.05 0.41 -4.52
C CYS A 240 27.50 1.87 -4.45
N ARG A 241 28.80 2.10 -4.16
CA ARG A 241 29.40 3.43 -4.14
C ARG A 241 29.24 4.16 -5.48
N ILE A 242 29.46 3.51 -6.61
CA ILE A 242 29.26 4.11 -7.95
C ILE A 242 27.83 4.65 -8.07
N GLY A 243 26.84 3.85 -7.64
CA GLY A 243 25.44 4.25 -7.65
C GLY A 243 25.14 5.42 -6.70
N TYR A 244 25.66 5.40 -5.47
CA TYR A 244 25.48 6.51 -4.52
C TYR A 244 26.12 7.83 -4.99
N GLU A 245 27.30 7.75 -5.59
CA GLU A 245 27.98 8.90 -6.19
C GLU A 245 27.14 9.47 -7.35
N ALA A 246 26.53 8.63 -8.17
CA ALA A 246 25.63 9.05 -9.25
C ALA A 246 24.36 9.76 -8.74
N LEU A 247 23.89 9.39 -7.55
CA LEU A 247 22.78 10.08 -6.86
C LEU A 247 23.20 11.41 -6.22
N GLY A 248 24.49 11.77 -6.26
CA GLY A 248 25.02 12.98 -5.63
C GLY A 248 25.00 12.94 -4.10
N LEU A 249 25.01 11.74 -3.51
CA LEU A 249 25.01 11.58 -2.06
C LEU A 249 26.38 11.95 -1.47
N PRO A 250 26.41 12.62 -0.31
CA PRO A 250 27.68 13.01 0.31
C PRO A 250 28.48 11.81 0.79
N ALA A 251 29.80 11.85 0.60
CA ALA A 251 30.66 10.82 1.15
C ALA A 251 30.46 10.67 2.68
N PRO A 252 30.48 9.44 3.24
CA PRO A 252 30.57 9.20 4.67
C PRO A 252 31.71 10.01 5.31
N ASP A 253 31.49 10.56 6.50
CA ASP A 253 32.54 11.27 7.24
C ASP A 253 33.66 10.27 7.60
N ALA A 254 34.92 10.69 7.48
CA ALA A 254 36.14 9.91 7.77
C ALA A 254 36.29 9.51 9.27
N GLY A 255 35.24 9.66 10.09
CA GLY A 255 35.18 9.25 11.48
C GLY A 255 34.58 7.86 11.70
N TYR A 256 34.03 7.23 10.66
CA TYR A 256 33.94 5.77 10.62
C TYR A 256 35.35 5.27 10.33
N ASP A 257 35.93 4.48 11.24
CA ASP A 257 37.32 3.98 11.15
C ASP A 257 37.81 3.87 9.71
N ASP A 258 38.95 4.52 9.39
CA ASP A 258 39.62 4.66 8.08
C ASP A 258 39.95 3.32 7.36
N ALA A 259 39.40 2.20 7.83
CA ALA A 259 39.49 0.85 7.31
C ALA A 259 38.14 0.24 6.83
N ASN A 260 37.01 0.96 6.92
CA ASN A 260 35.72 0.40 6.54
C ASN A 260 35.38 0.66 5.07
N ASP A 261 35.84 -0.23 4.18
CA ASP A 261 35.47 -0.25 2.74
C ASP A 261 33.95 -0.38 2.50
N LEU A 262 33.14 -0.54 3.56
CA LEU A 262 31.69 -0.65 3.53
C LEU A 262 30.97 0.62 4.00
N ALA A 263 31.69 1.72 4.29
CA ALA A 263 31.12 2.94 4.89
C ALA A 263 29.91 3.54 4.12
N TRP A 264 29.89 3.40 2.80
CA TRP A 264 28.77 3.83 1.97
C TRP A 264 27.51 2.98 2.20
N LEU A 265 27.67 1.66 2.27
CA LEU A 265 26.58 0.73 2.59
C LEU A 265 26.07 0.97 4.02
N ASP A 266 26.96 1.21 4.98
CA ASP A 266 26.59 1.53 6.36
C ASP A 266 25.74 2.79 6.50
N ARG A 267 26.05 3.81 5.69
CA ARG A 267 25.37 5.10 5.73
C ARG A 267 24.01 5.07 5.06
N TYR A 268 23.87 4.36 3.94
CA TYR A 268 22.70 4.47 3.06
C TYR A 268 21.84 3.21 2.97
N GLY A 269 22.41 2.04 3.22
CA GLY A 269 21.70 0.76 3.18
C GLY A 269 20.83 0.50 4.41
N ASP A 270 20.06 -0.58 4.37
CA ASP A 270 19.15 -0.93 5.48
C ASP A 270 19.93 -1.38 6.73
N PRO A 271 19.80 -0.69 7.87
CA PRO A 271 20.52 -1.02 9.10
C PRO A 271 20.10 -2.36 9.72
N ARG A 272 19.04 -3.01 9.22
CA ARG A 272 18.62 -4.35 9.64
C ARG A 272 19.30 -5.45 8.82
N GLY A 273 19.82 -5.12 7.63
CA GLY A 273 20.60 -6.02 6.78
C GLY A 273 22.04 -6.27 7.25
N ARG A 274 22.43 -5.72 8.40
CA ARG A 274 23.81 -5.73 8.95
C ARG A 274 24.38 -7.10 9.32
N VAL A 275 23.62 -8.17 9.07
CA VAL A 275 24.11 -9.57 9.16
C VAL A 275 25.27 -9.80 8.17
N THR A 276 25.35 -8.98 7.11
CA THR A 276 26.47 -8.91 6.15
C THR A 276 27.85 -8.75 6.78
N TYR A 277 27.97 -8.12 7.96
CA TYR A 277 29.25 -7.86 8.65
C TYR A 277 29.78 -9.03 9.49
N LEU A 278 29.03 -10.14 9.57
CA LEU A 278 29.49 -11.35 10.25
C LEU A 278 30.38 -12.22 9.36
N PHE A 279 30.54 -11.86 8.09
CA PHE A 279 31.22 -12.63 7.07
C PHE A 279 32.56 -12.00 6.67
N ASP A 280 33.47 -12.83 6.18
CA ASP A 280 34.73 -12.37 5.58
C ASP A 280 34.44 -11.58 4.30
N VAL A 281 34.76 -10.29 4.32
CA VAL A 281 34.43 -9.32 3.28
C VAL A 281 35.12 -9.59 1.94
N ASP A 282 36.21 -10.36 1.95
CA ASP A 282 37.01 -10.72 0.78
C ASP A 282 36.78 -12.16 0.30
N SER A 283 35.97 -12.95 1.00
CA SER A 283 35.69 -14.34 0.62
C SER A 283 34.53 -14.45 -0.38
N PRO A 284 34.77 -14.98 -1.59
CA PRO A 284 33.70 -15.27 -2.53
C PRO A 284 32.71 -16.32 -2.05
N GLU A 285 33.19 -17.31 -1.28
CA GLU A 285 32.36 -18.36 -0.70
C GLU A 285 31.41 -17.80 0.36
N ALA A 286 31.89 -16.87 1.19
CA ALA A 286 31.07 -16.20 2.19
C ALA A 286 29.99 -15.32 1.54
N PHE A 287 30.33 -14.60 0.46
CA PHE A 287 29.36 -13.84 -0.32
C PHE A 287 28.31 -14.74 -0.97
N ALA A 288 28.73 -15.85 -1.60
CA ALA A 288 27.81 -16.81 -2.21
C ALA A 288 26.87 -17.43 -1.17
N ALA A 289 27.39 -17.78 0.02
CA ALA A 289 26.57 -18.30 1.11
C ALA A 289 25.53 -17.28 1.61
N LEU A 290 25.88 -15.99 1.65
CA LEU A 290 24.96 -14.92 2.00
C LEU A 290 23.87 -14.71 0.94
N ALA A 291 24.23 -14.76 -0.34
CA ALA A 291 23.28 -14.64 -1.44
C ALA A 291 22.33 -15.84 -1.55
N ASP A 292 22.82 -17.05 -1.25
CA ASP A 292 22.05 -18.29 -1.26
C ASP A 292 21.26 -18.51 0.05
N ASP A 293 21.53 -17.72 1.10
CA ASP A 293 20.85 -17.87 2.38
C ASP A 293 19.37 -17.52 2.25
N ARG A 294 18.53 -18.56 2.21
CA ARG A 294 17.06 -18.43 2.26
C ARG A 294 16.55 -17.90 3.61
N ARG A 295 17.40 -17.78 4.63
CA ARG A 295 17.16 -17.03 5.88
C ARG A 295 17.68 -15.60 5.79
N GLY A 296 18.43 -15.29 4.74
CA GLY A 296 18.97 -13.98 4.40
C GLY A 296 17.83 -13.01 4.24
N ASP A 297 17.79 -12.06 5.16
CA ASP A 297 16.89 -10.94 5.11
C ASP A 297 17.13 -10.18 3.79
N ALA A 298 16.13 -10.13 2.90
CA ALA A 298 16.21 -9.37 1.64
C ALA A 298 16.70 -7.93 1.86
N ARG A 299 16.56 -7.43 3.10
CA ARG A 299 17.11 -6.18 3.60
C ARG A 299 18.64 -6.05 3.47
N SER A 300 19.38 -7.13 3.33
CA SER A 300 20.84 -7.10 3.10
C SER A 300 21.22 -6.42 1.77
N TRP A 301 20.29 -6.46 0.81
CA TRP A 301 20.48 -5.88 -0.53
C TRP A 301 19.79 -4.52 -0.69
N ASN A 302 19.10 -4.05 0.35
CA ASN A 302 18.45 -2.74 0.35
C ASN A 302 19.51 -1.65 0.46
N VAL A 303 19.65 -0.86 -0.60
CA VAL A 303 20.67 0.18 -0.74
C VAL A 303 20.14 1.58 -0.44
N ARG A 304 18.82 1.79 -0.51
CA ARG A 304 18.24 3.11 -0.25
C ARG A 304 16.81 3.00 0.27
N PRO A 305 16.44 3.74 1.33
CA PRO A 305 15.06 3.78 1.79
C PRO A 305 14.18 4.47 0.74
N GLY A 306 13.05 3.82 0.44
CA GLY A 306 11.96 4.40 -0.34
C GLY A 306 10.77 4.81 0.54
N PRO A 307 9.68 5.28 -0.08
CA PRO A 307 8.45 5.57 0.63
C PRO A 307 7.74 4.29 1.08
N GLY A 308 6.88 4.39 2.10
CA GLY A 308 5.94 3.32 2.45
C GLY A 308 6.58 2.00 2.94
N PHE A 309 7.68 2.06 3.69
CA PHE A 309 8.46 0.90 4.15
C PHE A 309 9.15 0.08 3.04
N GLU A 310 9.05 0.50 1.78
CA GLU A 310 9.76 -0.11 0.65
C GLU A 310 11.21 0.42 0.54
N TRP A 311 12.08 -0.33 -0.12
CA TRP A 311 13.50 0.00 -0.28
C TRP A 311 13.93 -0.30 -1.70
N MET A 312 14.71 0.62 -2.29
CA MET A 312 15.45 0.31 -3.51
C MET A 312 16.54 -0.71 -3.15
N ALA A 313 16.63 -1.78 -3.92
CA ALA A 313 17.57 -2.87 -3.68
C ALA A 313 18.51 -3.08 -4.87
N LEU A 314 19.73 -3.54 -4.58
CA LEU A 314 20.69 -4.02 -5.58
C LEU A 314 20.94 -5.51 -5.32
N VAL A 315 20.14 -6.36 -5.94
CA VAL A 315 20.13 -7.79 -5.65
C VAL A 315 21.22 -8.49 -6.47
N PRO A 316 22.15 -9.23 -5.84
CA PRO A 316 23.07 -10.08 -6.58
C PRO A 316 22.34 -11.29 -7.16
N VAL A 317 22.53 -11.52 -8.46
CA VAL A 317 21.94 -12.63 -9.20
C VAL A 317 23.07 -13.56 -9.64
N ARG A 318 22.94 -14.83 -9.28
CA ARG A 318 23.88 -15.86 -9.68
C ARG A 318 23.43 -16.45 -11.01
N GLU A 319 24.22 -16.26 -12.05
CA GLU A 319 24.02 -16.83 -13.39
C GLU A 319 24.97 -18.03 -13.60
N ASP A 320 24.73 -18.81 -14.65
CA ASP A 320 25.56 -19.99 -14.98
C ASP A 320 27.04 -19.61 -15.24
N ASP A 321 27.27 -18.39 -15.74
CA ASP A 321 28.59 -17.88 -16.15
C ASP A 321 29.19 -16.84 -15.16
N GLY A 322 28.58 -16.62 -13.98
CA GLY A 322 29.11 -15.71 -12.96
C GLY A 322 28.02 -14.92 -12.20
N TRP A 323 28.35 -13.70 -11.77
CA TRP A 323 27.44 -12.83 -11.03
C TRP A 323 27.01 -11.61 -11.85
N SER A 324 25.71 -11.36 -11.87
CA SER A 324 25.08 -10.12 -12.32
C SER A 324 24.35 -9.44 -11.17
N LEU A 325 23.86 -8.23 -11.39
CA LEU A 325 23.11 -7.45 -10.40
C LEU A 325 21.75 -7.03 -10.97
N LEU A 326 20.75 -6.97 -10.11
CA LEU A 326 19.41 -6.48 -10.41
C LEU A 326 19.10 -5.27 -9.54
N VAL A 327 18.83 -4.12 -10.16
CA VAL A 327 18.29 -2.95 -9.47
C VAL A 327 16.78 -3.12 -9.35
N ASP A 328 16.28 -3.31 -8.13
CA ASP A 328 14.87 -3.19 -7.81
C ASP A 328 14.57 -1.73 -7.45
N PRO A 329 13.83 -0.99 -8.27
CA PRO A 329 13.60 0.45 -8.12
C PRO A 329 12.66 0.83 -6.96
N ALA A 330 12.01 -0.14 -6.31
CA ALA A 330 10.89 0.08 -5.38
C ALA A 330 9.72 0.88 -5.99
N ALA A 331 8.75 1.31 -5.16
CA ALA A 331 7.69 2.23 -5.54
C ALA A 331 8.21 3.65 -5.86
N TRP A 332 7.35 4.41 -6.51
CA TRP A 332 7.55 5.84 -6.74
C TRP A 332 7.73 6.61 -5.41
N PRO A 333 8.71 7.53 -5.26
CA PRO A 333 9.53 8.13 -6.31
C PRO A 333 10.92 7.51 -6.53
N CYS A 334 11.26 6.40 -5.87
CA CYS A 334 12.58 5.76 -5.99
C CYS A 334 12.92 5.29 -7.41
N CYS A 335 11.90 5.05 -8.25
CA CYS A 335 12.08 4.83 -9.69
C CYS A 335 12.91 5.94 -10.38
N ALA A 336 12.82 7.19 -9.92
CA ALA A 336 13.62 8.29 -10.45
C ALA A 336 15.10 8.20 -9.99
N GLU A 337 15.39 7.66 -8.81
CA GLU A 337 16.76 7.43 -8.33
C GLU A 337 17.39 6.21 -9.02
N ALA A 338 16.59 5.17 -9.30
CA ALA A 338 17.06 3.95 -9.95
C ALA A 338 17.65 4.19 -11.36
N VAL A 339 17.19 5.21 -12.08
CA VAL A 339 17.68 5.53 -13.43
C VAL A 339 19.16 5.95 -13.45
N PRO A 340 19.58 7.06 -12.81
CA PRO A 340 20.99 7.45 -12.78
C PRO A 340 21.86 6.39 -12.08
N PHE A 341 21.34 5.69 -11.07
CA PHE A 341 22.02 4.58 -10.42
C PHE A 341 22.37 3.47 -11.43
N ALA A 342 21.38 2.95 -12.16
CA ALA A 342 21.58 1.88 -13.14
C ALA A 342 22.45 2.33 -14.34
N LEU A 343 22.27 3.57 -14.81
CA LEU A 343 23.10 4.12 -15.89
C LEU A 343 24.58 4.22 -15.49
N ALA A 344 24.88 4.66 -14.28
CA ALA A 344 26.25 4.74 -13.77
C ALA A 344 26.90 3.37 -13.64
N LEU A 345 26.14 2.36 -13.20
CA LEU A 345 26.61 0.97 -13.17
C LEU A 345 26.91 0.44 -14.57
N ALA A 346 26.02 0.68 -15.53
CA ALA A 346 26.23 0.29 -16.92
C ALA A 346 27.46 1.00 -17.54
N ASP A 347 27.66 2.29 -17.24
CA ASP A 347 28.83 3.07 -17.67
C ASP A 347 30.15 2.55 -17.08
N ALA A 348 30.10 1.99 -15.87
CA ALA A 348 31.23 1.33 -15.22
C ALA A 348 31.49 -0.10 -15.72
N GLY A 349 30.69 -0.61 -16.68
CA GLY A 349 30.81 -1.97 -17.21
C GLY A 349 30.30 -3.06 -16.27
N VAL A 350 29.48 -2.70 -15.28
CA VAL A 350 28.88 -3.66 -14.35
C VAL A 350 27.74 -4.41 -15.06
N PRO A 351 27.68 -5.75 -14.98
CA PRO A 351 26.55 -6.53 -15.48
C PRO A 351 25.32 -6.29 -14.62
N VAL A 352 24.47 -5.36 -15.04
CA VAL A 352 23.30 -4.91 -14.30
C VAL A 352 22.03 -5.02 -15.13
N GLU A 353 20.92 -5.33 -14.49
CA GLU A 353 19.56 -5.19 -15.01
C GLU A 353 18.72 -4.34 -14.08
N VAL A 354 17.55 -3.91 -14.57
CA VAL A 354 16.57 -3.18 -13.75
C VAL A 354 15.24 -3.92 -13.80
N ASP A 355 14.70 -4.23 -12.62
CA ASP A 355 13.38 -4.86 -12.50
C ASP A 355 12.32 -3.94 -13.10
N ASP A 356 11.50 -4.52 -13.98
CA ASP A 356 10.47 -3.81 -14.75
C ASP A 356 10.94 -2.45 -15.32
N ALA A 357 12.10 -2.47 -16.01
CA ALA A 357 12.67 -1.30 -16.65
C ALA A 357 11.68 -0.52 -17.56
N PRO A 358 10.75 -1.17 -18.31
CA PRO A 358 9.71 -0.44 -19.05
C PRO A 358 8.79 0.41 -18.15
N ARG A 359 8.37 -0.08 -16.98
CA ARG A 359 7.59 0.70 -16.01
C ARG A 359 8.38 1.88 -15.47
N VAL A 360 9.64 1.67 -15.07
CA VAL A 360 10.52 2.76 -14.60
C VAL A 360 10.67 3.84 -15.67
N ALA A 361 10.92 3.44 -16.92
CA ALA A 361 11.05 4.37 -18.05
C ALA A 361 9.76 5.17 -18.27
N ALA A 362 8.59 4.51 -18.22
CA ALA A 362 7.31 5.19 -18.38
C ALA A 362 7.03 6.20 -17.26
N ALA A 363 7.39 5.86 -16.01
CA ALA A 363 7.24 6.73 -14.86
C ALA A 363 8.13 7.98 -14.96
N VAL A 364 9.41 7.86 -15.29
CA VAL A 364 10.29 9.04 -15.41
C VAL A 364 9.99 9.89 -16.65
N LEU A 365 9.42 9.29 -17.70
CA LEU A 365 8.95 10.00 -18.90
C LEU A 365 7.55 10.62 -18.72
N GLY A 366 6.84 10.27 -17.64
CA GLY A 366 5.48 10.74 -17.37
C GLY A 366 4.44 10.22 -18.35
N THR A 367 4.69 9.05 -18.96
CA THR A 367 3.81 8.44 -19.98
C THR A 367 2.90 7.36 -19.43
N ASP A 368 3.08 6.96 -18.17
CA ASP A 368 2.23 6.03 -17.44
C ASP A 368 1.08 6.75 -16.72
N LEU A 369 0.26 5.94 -16.04
CA LEU A 369 -0.82 6.37 -15.17
C LEU A 369 -0.41 6.18 -13.71
N VAL A 370 -0.95 7.04 -12.85
CA VAL A 370 -0.94 6.88 -11.40
C VAL A 370 -2.34 6.45 -10.97
N GLY A 371 -2.43 5.35 -10.24
CA GLY A 371 -3.68 4.86 -9.68
C GLY A 371 -4.04 5.64 -8.42
N VAL A 372 -5.28 6.10 -8.32
CA VAL A 372 -5.86 6.67 -7.10
C VAL A 372 -6.64 5.55 -6.44
N VAL A 373 -6.19 5.12 -5.27
CA VAL A 373 -6.83 4.07 -4.49
C VAL A 373 -7.71 4.66 -3.39
N PRO A 374 -8.77 3.96 -2.98
CA PRO A 374 -9.59 4.38 -1.85
C PRO A 374 -8.81 4.51 -0.55
N ARG A 375 -9.30 5.33 0.39
CA ARG A 375 -8.66 5.54 1.71
C ARG A 375 -8.50 4.28 2.55
N TYR A 376 -9.35 3.27 2.31
CA TYR A 376 -9.31 1.99 3.00
C TYR A 376 -8.28 1.03 2.41
N VAL A 377 -7.75 1.32 1.23
CA VAL A 377 -6.69 0.53 0.59
C VAL A 377 -5.34 1.16 0.94
N THR A 378 -4.42 0.32 1.43
CA THR A 378 -3.03 0.74 1.62
C THR A 378 -2.35 0.89 0.26
N PRO A 379 -1.84 2.09 -0.10
CA PRO A 379 -1.17 2.31 -1.38
C PRO A 379 0.16 1.55 -1.39
N SER A 380 0.15 0.37 -2.00
CA SER A 380 1.29 -0.53 -2.11
C SER A 380 1.36 -1.10 -3.52
N ARG A 381 2.49 -1.69 -3.91
CA ARG A 381 2.63 -2.38 -5.21
C ARG A 381 1.56 -3.46 -5.43
N ARG A 382 1.01 -4.06 -4.36
CA ARG A 382 -0.10 -5.02 -4.46
C ARG A 382 -1.39 -4.37 -4.96
N ALA A 383 -1.67 -3.14 -4.55
CA ALA A 383 -2.87 -2.42 -4.95
C ALA A 383 -2.84 -1.98 -6.43
N GLU A 384 -1.68 -2.03 -7.10
CA GLU A 384 -1.59 -1.84 -8.55
C GLU A 384 -2.36 -2.91 -9.33
N ALA A 385 -2.46 -4.13 -8.77
CA ALA A 385 -3.17 -5.24 -9.41
C ALA A 385 -4.69 -5.04 -9.49
N GLU A 386 -5.25 -4.10 -8.72
CA GLU A 386 -6.69 -3.76 -8.73
C GLU A 386 -7.08 -2.93 -9.97
N PHE A 387 -6.11 -2.43 -10.75
CA PHE A 387 -6.39 -1.63 -11.94
C PHE A 387 -6.42 -2.48 -13.21
N PRO A 388 -7.55 -2.52 -13.95
CA PRO A 388 -7.65 -3.27 -15.18
C PRO A 388 -6.89 -2.56 -16.31
N GLY A 389 -5.79 -3.17 -16.76
CA GLY A 389 -5.08 -2.77 -17.97
C GLY A 389 -3.64 -2.31 -17.75
N PRO A 390 -2.81 -2.34 -18.81
CA PRO A 390 -1.41 -2.02 -18.70
C PRO A 390 -1.25 -0.50 -18.64
N GLN A 391 -0.75 0.04 -17.50
CA GLN A 391 0.05 1.29 -17.38
C GLN A 391 -0.06 1.99 -16.02
N VAL A 392 -0.68 1.42 -14.98
CA VAL A 392 -0.54 2.00 -13.63
C VAL A 392 0.86 1.68 -13.09
N GLY A 393 1.73 2.68 -13.02
CA GLY A 393 3.12 2.52 -12.59
C GLY A 393 3.36 2.75 -11.09
N SER A 394 2.37 3.33 -10.41
CA SER A 394 2.32 3.54 -8.95
C SER A 394 0.90 3.88 -8.51
N VAL A 395 0.61 3.67 -7.22
CA VAL A 395 -0.66 4.07 -6.59
C VAL A 395 -0.48 5.15 -5.53
N MET A 396 -1.52 5.94 -5.29
CA MET A 396 -1.60 6.93 -4.23
C MET A 396 -3.01 7.04 -3.67
N GLN A 397 -3.15 7.56 -2.46
CA GLN A 397 -4.44 8.01 -1.94
C GLN A 397 -4.74 9.43 -2.42
N LEU A 398 -6.03 9.80 -2.42
CA LEU A 398 -6.47 11.14 -2.81
C LEU A 398 -5.85 12.20 -1.88
N PRO A 399 -5.17 13.24 -2.41
CA PRO A 399 -4.50 14.23 -1.57
C PRO A 399 -5.52 15.10 -0.83
N ALA A 400 -5.19 15.48 0.40
CA ALA A 400 -6.01 16.38 1.20
C ALA A 400 -5.97 17.82 0.64
N GLU A 401 -4.79 18.29 0.26
CA GLU A 401 -4.60 19.62 -0.32
C GLU A 401 -5.03 19.67 -1.79
N GLY A 402 -5.76 20.72 -2.19
CA GLY A 402 -6.19 20.90 -3.57
C GLY A 402 -7.16 19.82 -4.08
N ARG A 403 -7.81 19.08 -3.18
CA ARG A 403 -8.64 17.90 -3.47
C ARG A 403 -9.67 18.12 -4.58
N GLU A 404 -10.44 19.20 -4.56
CA GLU A 404 -11.45 19.48 -5.59
C GLU A 404 -10.84 19.60 -7.00
N ARG A 405 -9.70 20.30 -7.10
CA ARG A 405 -8.97 20.42 -8.36
C ARG A 405 -8.42 19.08 -8.79
N PHE A 406 -7.89 18.28 -7.86
CA PHE A 406 -7.35 16.96 -8.14
C PHE A 406 -8.43 16.01 -8.65
N VAL A 407 -9.61 15.99 -8.00
CA VAL A 407 -10.76 15.18 -8.40
C VAL A 407 -11.16 15.43 -9.86
N GLY A 408 -11.09 16.69 -10.31
CA GLY A 408 -11.38 17.06 -11.70
C GLY A 408 -10.33 16.62 -12.74
N LEU A 409 -9.17 16.13 -12.32
CA LEU A 409 -8.10 15.62 -13.19
C LEU A 409 -8.07 14.09 -13.27
N VAL A 410 -8.81 13.40 -12.40
CA VAL A 410 -8.82 11.94 -12.31
C VAL A 410 -9.93 11.36 -13.18
N ASP A 411 -9.59 10.35 -13.96
CA ASP A 411 -10.53 9.48 -14.65
C ASP A 411 -11.01 8.41 -13.66
N TRP A 412 -12.17 8.66 -13.05
CA TRP A 412 -12.75 7.80 -12.02
C TRP A 412 -13.39 6.54 -12.61
N MET A 413 -13.16 5.40 -11.96
CA MET A 413 -13.81 4.14 -12.31
C MET A 413 -15.23 4.13 -11.75
N ASP A 414 -16.14 3.51 -12.50
CA ASP A 414 -17.49 3.25 -11.99
C ASP A 414 -17.42 2.22 -10.85
N PRO A 415 -18.17 2.41 -9.76
CA PRO A 415 -18.30 1.40 -8.71
C PRO A 415 -18.82 0.08 -9.28
N GLU A 416 -18.34 -1.03 -8.74
CA GLU A 416 -18.77 -2.36 -9.15
C GLU A 416 -20.28 -2.53 -8.94
N PRO A 417 -21.00 -3.02 -9.97
CA PRO A 417 -22.44 -3.21 -9.87
C PRO A 417 -22.77 -4.39 -8.96
N VAL A 418 -23.77 -4.23 -8.10
CA VAL A 418 -24.23 -5.32 -7.24
C VAL A 418 -25.38 -6.06 -7.93
N ARG A 419 -25.29 -7.40 -7.98
CA ARG A 419 -26.29 -8.26 -8.62
C ARG A 419 -26.82 -9.25 -7.60
N LEU A 420 -28.13 -9.44 -7.58
CA LEU A 420 -28.75 -10.49 -6.78
C LEU A 420 -28.82 -11.78 -7.60
N LEU A 421 -28.58 -12.90 -6.94
CA LEU A 421 -28.82 -14.21 -7.52
C LEU A 421 -30.33 -14.41 -7.72
N PRO A 422 -30.73 -15.10 -8.80
CA PRO A 422 -32.12 -15.46 -8.97
C PRO A 422 -32.59 -16.33 -7.79
N LEU A 423 -33.77 -16.02 -7.26
CA LEU A 423 -34.40 -16.87 -6.26
C LEU A 423 -34.64 -18.25 -6.89
N PRO A 424 -34.35 -19.35 -6.16
CA PRO A 424 -34.51 -20.72 -6.66
C PRO A 424 -35.96 -21.08 -7.00
#